data_AF-A0A699QDZ7-F1
#
_entry.id   AF-A0A699QDZ7-F1
#
_cell.length_a   1.000
_cell.length_b   1.000
_cell.length_c   1.000
_cell.angle_alpha   90.00
_cell.angle_beta   90.00
_cell.angle_gamma   90.00
#
_symmetry.space_group_name_H-M   'P 1'
#
loop_
_entity.id
_entity.type
_entity.pdbx_description
1 polymer ?
#
loop_
_entity_poly.entity_id
_entity_poly.type
_entity_poly.pdbx_seq_one_letter_code
_entity_poly.pdbx_strand_id
1 'polypeptide(L)'
;QKEGTTKNSSAVNLSTSMVRNELLDSSAGSRELNHYFLDATVLKRTKLHLLLIKKMEDEFYNLSVKGNDLKNHVRRFQELVVLCPNMVPNNEKLMEVFIGGLPRSIEGNVTTSKPQTLKESINIA
;
A
#
# COMPACT_ATOMS: atom_id res chain seq x y z
N GLN A 1 54.86 -41.52 18.10
CA GLN A 1 55.42 -41.04 16.83
C GLN A 1 54.29 -40.38 16.04
N LYS A 2 54.54 -39.18 15.51
CA LYS A 2 53.58 -38.31 14.79
C LYS A 2 53.10 -38.97 13.49
N GLU A 3 51.85 -38.72 13.09
CA GLU A 3 51.61 -38.15 11.76
C GLU A 3 50.28 -37.39 11.75
N GLY A 4 50.39 -36.08 11.56
CA GLY A 4 49.25 -35.19 11.37
C GLY A 4 48.85 -35.17 9.90
N THR A 5 47.55 -35.27 9.64
CA THR A 5 46.96 -35.00 8.33
C THR A 5 45.90 -33.91 8.48
N THR A 6 46.38 -32.68 8.72
CA THR A 6 45.62 -31.45 8.49
C THR A 6 45.74 -31.08 7.01
N LYS A 7 44.97 -31.70 6.10
CA LYS A 7 45.01 -31.35 4.67
C LYS A 7 43.68 -31.46 3.91
N ASN A 8 42.55 -31.05 4.49
CA ASN A 8 41.29 -31.13 3.72
C ASN A 8 40.35 -29.91 3.86
N SER A 9 40.71 -28.89 4.65
CA SER A 9 39.86 -27.69 4.81
C SER A 9 40.18 -26.59 3.80
N SER A 10 41.44 -26.41 3.38
CA SER A 10 41.82 -25.30 2.49
C SER A 10 41.42 -25.51 1.02
N ALA A 11 41.49 -26.74 0.49
CA ALA A 11 41.19 -27.02 -0.92
C ALA A 11 39.68 -26.98 -1.25
N VAL A 12 38.83 -27.44 -0.31
CA VAL A 12 37.36 -27.36 -0.44
C VAL A 12 36.90 -25.90 -0.40
N ASN A 13 37.52 -25.10 0.48
CA ASN A 13 37.25 -23.66 0.56
C ASN A 13 37.78 -22.90 -0.67
N LEU A 14 38.96 -23.27 -1.18
CA LEU A 14 39.53 -22.68 -2.40
C LEU A 14 38.66 -22.96 -3.62
N SER A 15 38.22 -24.21 -3.82
CA SER A 15 37.34 -24.58 -4.94
C SER A 15 35.99 -23.87 -4.87
N THR A 16 35.40 -23.78 -3.67
CA THR A 16 34.15 -23.03 -3.45
C THR A 16 34.33 -21.51 -3.66
N SER A 17 35.49 -20.96 -3.33
CA SER A 17 35.81 -19.55 -3.57
C SER A 17 36.11 -19.24 -5.05
N MET A 18 36.76 -20.16 -5.76
CA MET A 18 37.01 -20.06 -7.21
C MET A 18 35.71 -20.11 -8.00
N VAL A 19 34.82 -21.06 -7.70
CA VAL A 19 33.49 -21.14 -8.33
C VAL A 19 32.66 -19.89 -8.04
N ARG A 20 32.76 -19.31 -6.83
CA ARG A 20 32.10 -18.03 -6.52
C ARG A 20 32.65 -16.86 -7.34
N ASN A 21 33.97 -16.75 -7.46
CA ASN A 21 34.58 -15.67 -8.24
C ASN A 21 34.27 -15.82 -9.75
N GLU A 22 34.35 -17.02 -10.30
CA GLU A 22 33.97 -17.30 -11.70
C GLU A 22 32.49 -17.01 -11.98
N LEU A 23 31.60 -17.30 -11.03
CA LEU A 23 30.18 -16.99 -11.16
C LEU A 23 29.93 -15.47 -11.13
N LEU A 24 30.67 -14.74 -10.30
CA LEU A 24 30.58 -13.28 -10.22
C LEU A 24 31.12 -12.60 -11.48
N ASP A 25 32.20 -13.14 -12.07
CA ASP A 25 32.83 -12.66 -13.30
C ASP A 25 32.06 -13.10 -14.59
N SER A 26 31.16 -14.08 -14.48
CA SER A 26 30.33 -14.55 -15.57
C SER A 26 29.18 -13.58 -15.86
N SER A 27 29.06 -13.15 -17.12
CA SER A 27 27.92 -12.36 -17.62
C SER A 27 26.56 -13.01 -17.30
N ALA A 28 26.47 -14.34 -17.21
CA ALA A 28 25.24 -15.02 -16.79
C ALA A 28 24.96 -14.79 -15.28
N GLY A 29 25.95 -14.98 -14.42
CA GLY A 29 25.81 -14.75 -12.97
C GLY A 29 25.56 -13.28 -12.63
N SER A 30 26.22 -12.33 -13.31
CA SER A 30 25.91 -10.91 -13.15
C SER A 30 24.48 -10.57 -13.61
N ARG A 31 23.98 -11.21 -14.68
CA ARG A 31 22.58 -11.02 -15.16
C ARG A 31 21.57 -11.58 -14.16
N GLU A 32 21.81 -12.75 -13.59
CA GLU A 32 20.93 -13.36 -12.59
C GLU A 32 20.88 -12.55 -11.30
N LEU A 33 22.04 -12.05 -10.83
CA LEU A 33 22.08 -11.14 -9.67
C LEU A 33 21.35 -9.83 -9.93
N ASN A 34 21.49 -9.25 -11.13
CA ASN A 34 20.74 -8.07 -11.53
C ASN A 34 19.22 -8.34 -11.61
N HIS A 35 18.81 -9.52 -12.09
CA HIS A 35 17.42 -9.94 -12.10
C HIS A 35 16.87 -10.03 -10.68
N TYR A 36 17.59 -10.70 -9.77
CA TYR A 36 17.18 -10.80 -8.36
C TYR A 36 17.08 -9.42 -7.69
N PHE A 37 18.03 -8.53 -7.96
CA PHE A 37 17.99 -7.16 -7.43
C PHE A 37 16.79 -6.37 -7.97
N LEU A 38 16.48 -6.53 -9.26
CA LEU A 38 15.33 -5.91 -9.89
C LEU A 38 14.02 -6.45 -9.29
N ASP A 39 13.89 -7.77 -9.13
CA ASP A 39 12.74 -8.43 -8.50
C ASP A 39 12.55 -7.95 -7.06
N ALA A 40 13.63 -7.88 -6.28
CA ALA A 40 13.58 -7.37 -4.90
C ALA A 40 13.12 -5.90 -4.85
N THR A 41 13.56 -5.07 -5.81
CA THR A 41 13.16 -3.66 -5.91
C THR A 41 11.69 -3.53 -6.31
N VAL A 42 11.24 -4.28 -7.31
CA VAL A 42 9.84 -4.32 -7.74
C VAL A 42 8.96 -4.80 -6.59
N LEU A 43 9.33 -5.89 -5.92
CA LEU A 43 8.60 -6.42 -4.77
C LEU A 43 8.49 -5.38 -3.64
N LYS A 44 9.58 -4.67 -3.33
CA LYS A 44 9.57 -3.60 -2.32
C LYS A 44 8.64 -2.46 -2.71
N ARG A 45 8.65 -2.03 -3.97
CA ARG A 45 7.74 -0.98 -4.48
C ARG A 45 6.28 -1.42 -4.43
N THR A 46 5.98 -2.65 -4.87
CA THR A 46 4.62 -3.19 -4.84
C THR A 46 4.10 -3.32 -3.41
N LYS A 47 4.92 -3.83 -2.47
CA LYS A 47 4.56 -3.87 -1.05
C LYS A 47 4.31 -2.48 -0.47
N LEU A 48 5.15 -1.50 -0.80
CA LEU A 48 4.96 -0.11 -0.35
C LEU A 48 3.65 0.48 -0.90
N HIS A 49 3.35 0.24 -2.17
CA HIS A 49 2.12 0.70 -2.81
C HIS A 49 0.87 0.09 -2.16
N LEU A 50 0.87 -1.22 -1.93
CA LEU A 50 -0.22 -1.92 -1.24
C LEU A 50 -0.43 -1.42 0.19
N LEU A 51 0.66 -1.16 0.93
CA LEU A 51 0.57 -0.62 2.28
C LEU A 51 -0.04 0.79 2.29
N LEU A 52 0.32 1.63 1.31
CA LEU A 52 -0.21 2.97 1.19
C LEU A 52 -1.71 2.95 0.87
N ILE A 53 -2.13 2.10 -0.08
CA ILE A 53 -3.55 1.90 -0.40
C ILE A 53 -4.31 1.45 0.85
N LYS A 54 -3.84 0.41 1.54
CA LYS A 54 -4.49 -0.09 2.74
C LYS A 54 -4.66 1.00 3.80
N LYS A 55 -3.65 1.84 4.01
CA LYS A 55 -3.73 2.95 4.96
C LYS A 55 -4.79 3.98 4.56
N MET A 56 -4.92 4.27 3.27
CA MET A 56 -5.95 5.18 2.75
C MET A 56 -7.35 4.56 2.85
N GLU A 57 -7.50 3.27 2.59
CA GLU A 57 -8.75 2.52 2.78
C GLU A 57 -9.17 2.52 4.25
N ASP A 58 -8.25 2.23 5.17
CA ASP A 58 -8.48 2.27 6.62
C ASP A 58 -8.90 3.68 7.08
N GLU A 59 -8.26 4.73 6.56
CA GLU A 59 -8.65 6.11 6.85
C GLU A 59 -10.04 6.42 6.31
N PHE A 60 -10.37 5.95 5.12
CA PHE A 60 -11.69 6.14 4.50
C PHE A 60 -12.81 5.47 5.33
N TYR A 61 -12.59 4.23 5.77
CA TYR A 61 -13.56 3.51 6.62
C TYR A 61 -13.80 4.20 7.97
N ASN A 62 -12.79 4.87 8.51
CA ASN A 62 -12.88 5.55 9.81
C ASN A 62 -13.20 7.05 9.68
N LEU A 63 -13.46 7.54 8.46
CA LEU A 63 -13.69 8.95 8.22
C LEU A 63 -15.05 9.38 8.80
N SER A 64 -15.01 10.25 9.79
CA SER A 64 -16.18 10.81 10.45
C SER A 64 -15.98 12.29 10.71
N VAL A 65 -17.07 13.07 10.73
CA VAL A 65 -17.02 14.49 11.10
C VAL A 65 -16.68 14.60 12.59
N LYS A 66 -15.67 15.41 12.92
CA LYS A 66 -15.28 15.72 14.30
C LYS A 66 -15.67 17.15 14.63
N GLY A 67 -16.46 17.33 15.70
CA GLY A 67 -16.93 18.65 16.12
C GLY A 67 -17.69 19.37 15.01
N ASN A 68 -17.33 20.62 14.73
CA ASN A 68 -18.00 21.47 13.74
C ASN A 68 -17.23 21.60 12.42
N ASP A 69 -16.39 20.61 12.09
CA ASP A 69 -15.40 20.70 11.00
C ASP A 69 -15.84 19.96 9.71
N LEU A 70 -17.08 20.20 9.28
CA LEU A 70 -17.63 19.58 8.08
C LEU A 70 -16.81 19.92 6.82
N LYS A 71 -16.30 21.15 6.73
CA LYS A 71 -15.50 21.60 5.58
C LYS A 71 -14.23 20.77 5.38
N ASN A 72 -13.48 20.49 6.45
CA ASN A 72 -12.29 19.65 6.33
C ASN A 72 -12.66 18.18 6.09
N HIS A 73 -13.76 17.69 6.66
CA HIS A 73 -14.28 16.35 6.36
C HIS A 73 -14.60 16.20 4.86
N VAL A 74 -15.36 17.12 4.28
CA VAL A 74 -15.71 17.10 2.84
C VAL A 74 -14.45 17.13 1.97
N ARG A 75 -13.48 18.01 2.28
CA ARG A 75 -12.20 18.06 1.56
C ARG A 75 -11.49 16.71 1.64
N ARG A 76 -11.39 16.12 2.83
CA ARG A 76 -10.67 14.85 3.03
C ARG A 76 -11.38 13.68 2.36
N PHE A 77 -12.71 13.65 2.41
CA PHE A 77 -13.52 12.66 1.71
C PHE A 77 -13.25 12.70 0.20
N GLN A 78 -13.27 13.89 -0.42
CA GLN A 78 -13.00 14.07 -1.85
C GLN A 78 -11.57 13.62 -2.23
N GLU A 79 -10.57 13.94 -1.42
CA GLU A 79 -9.20 13.47 -1.62
C GLU A 79 -9.12 11.93 -1.62
N LEU A 80 -9.76 11.29 -0.63
CA LEU A 80 -9.72 9.83 -0.52
C LEU A 80 -10.52 9.12 -1.62
N VAL A 81 -11.61 9.71 -2.12
CA VAL A 81 -12.34 9.18 -3.29
C VAL A 81 -11.43 9.12 -4.52
N VAL A 82 -10.55 10.11 -4.71
CA VAL A 82 -9.57 10.13 -5.81
C VAL A 82 -8.46 9.10 -5.58
N LEU A 83 -8.02 8.92 -4.33
CA LEU A 83 -6.92 8.01 -3.99
C LEU A 83 -7.35 6.54 -3.97
N CYS A 84 -8.60 6.24 -3.59
CA CYS A 84 -9.14 4.89 -3.44
C CYS A 84 -10.50 4.75 -4.13
N PRO A 85 -10.60 4.91 -5.47
CA PRO A 85 -11.87 4.88 -6.19
C PRO A 85 -12.62 3.55 -6.05
N ASN A 86 -11.89 2.45 -5.80
CA ASN A 86 -12.47 1.12 -5.56
C ASN A 86 -13.39 1.07 -4.33
N MET A 87 -13.19 1.98 -3.35
CA MET A 87 -14.02 2.06 -2.14
C MET A 87 -15.40 2.64 -2.42
N VAL A 88 -15.54 3.39 -3.51
CA VAL A 88 -16.78 4.06 -3.95
C VAL A 88 -17.00 3.80 -5.44
N PRO A 89 -17.23 2.54 -5.85
CA PRO A 89 -17.25 2.14 -7.26
C PRO A 89 -18.40 2.76 -8.05
N ASN A 90 -19.41 3.31 -7.38
CA ASN A 90 -20.56 3.97 -7.98
C ASN A 90 -21.06 5.13 -7.11
N ASN A 91 -21.97 5.93 -7.65
CA ASN A 91 -22.52 7.09 -6.95
C ASN A 91 -23.36 6.72 -5.72
N GLU A 92 -24.06 5.57 -5.74
CA GLU A 92 -24.84 5.11 -4.59
C GLU A 92 -23.93 4.85 -3.37
N LYS A 93 -22.83 4.12 -3.57
CA LYS A 93 -21.87 3.83 -2.51
C LYS A 93 -21.16 5.09 -2.02
N LEU A 94 -20.83 6.00 -2.94
CA LEU A 94 -20.29 7.32 -2.62
C LEU A 94 -21.21 8.07 -1.64
N MET A 95 -22.51 8.11 -1.92
CA MET A 95 -23.48 8.78 -1.06
C MET A 95 -23.67 8.07 0.28
N GLU A 96 -23.76 6.74 0.27
CA GLU A 96 -23.89 5.93 1.49
C GLU A 96 -22.74 6.20 2.47
N VAL A 97 -21.50 6.16 1.99
CA VAL A 97 -20.32 6.41 2.83
C VAL A 97 -20.29 7.86 3.31
N PHE A 98 -20.60 8.83 2.43
CA PHE A 98 -20.63 10.24 2.82
C PHE A 98 -21.64 10.48 3.95
N ILE A 99 -22.87 9.98 3.80
CA ILE A 99 -23.95 10.14 4.80
C ILE A 99 -23.59 9.40 6.10
N GLY A 100 -23.03 8.19 6.01
CA GLY A 100 -22.61 7.41 7.18
C GLY A 100 -21.46 8.02 7.98
N GLY A 101 -20.68 8.93 7.37
CA GLY A 101 -19.63 9.69 8.06
C GLY A 101 -20.14 10.93 8.82
N LEU A 102 -21.42 11.29 8.66
CA LEU A 102 -21.99 12.49 9.28
C LEU A 102 -22.42 12.24 10.73
N PRO A 103 -22.45 13.28 11.59
CA PRO A 103 -23.07 13.18 12.89
C PRO A 103 -24.58 12.97 12.74
N ARG A 104 -25.20 12.19 13.63
CA ARG A 104 -26.63 11.84 13.60
C ARG A 104 -27.56 13.06 13.41
N SER A 105 -27.21 14.21 13.98
CA SER A 105 -27.98 15.45 13.86
C SER A 105 -28.05 15.98 12.42
N ILE A 106 -27.01 15.74 11.63
CA ILE A 106 -26.90 16.16 10.23
C ILE A 106 -27.41 15.06 9.30
N GLU A 107 -27.04 13.81 9.59
CA GLU A 107 -27.46 12.61 8.87
C GLU A 107 -28.98 12.56 8.66
N GLY A 108 -29.76 12.84 9.71
CA GLY A 108 -31.23 12.86 9.64
C GLY A 108 -31.77 13.91 8.67
N ASN A 109 -31.15 15.10 8.61
CA ASN A 109 -31.56 16.18 7.70
C ASN A 109 -31.25 15.80 6.24
N VAL A 110 -30.06 15.25 6.00
CA VAL A 110 -29.63 14.81 4.67
C VAL A 110 -30.52 13.67 4.17
N THR A 111 -30.79 12.67 5.02
CA THR A 111 -31.62 11.50 4.67
C THR A 111 -33.06 11.90 4.34
N THR A 112 -33.64 12.82 5.10
CA THR A 112 -35.01 13.33 4.87
C THR A 112 -35.13 14.09 3.55
N SER A 113 -34.08 14.83 3.19
CA SER A 113 -34.04 15.64 1.98
C SER A 113 -33.84 14.84 0.69
N LYS A 114 -33.44 13.56 0.79
CA LYS A 114 -33.22 12.64 -0.34
C LYS A 114 -32.43 13.28 -1.51
N PRO A 115 -31.21 13.76 -1.25
CA PRO A 115 -30.37 14.36 -2.28
C PRO A 115 -30.08 13.35 -3.40
N GLN A 116 -30.01 13.84 -4.63
CA GLN A 116 -29.66 13.03 -5.81
C GLN A 116 -28.15 13.05 -6.10
N THR A 117 -27.45 14.04 -5.56
CA THR A 117 -26.01 14.24 -5.81
C THR A 117 -25.25 14.48 -4.52
N LEU A 118 -23.95 14.14 -4.52
CA LEU A 118 -23.05 14.44 -3.40
C LEU A 118 -23.02 15.95 -3.09
N LYS A 119 -23.10 16.80 -4.12
CA LYS A 119 -23.11 18.25 -3.94
C LYS A 119 -24.34 18.72 -3.16
N GLU A 120 -25.51 18.15 -3.44
CA GLU A 120 -26.72 18.43 -2.67
C GLU A 120 -26.57 17.96 -1.23
N SER A 121 -26.07 16.74 -1.00
CA SER A 121 -25.78 16.25 0.36
C SER A 121 -24.86 17.18 1.13
N ILE A 122 -23.80 17.68 0.51
CA ILE A 122 -22.86 18.63 1.14
C ILE A 122 -23.53 19.96 1.47
N ASN A 123 -24.48 20.44 0.65
CA ASN A 123 -25.18 21.69 0.91
C ASN A 123 -26.24 21.58 2.01
N ILE A 124 -26.80 20.38 2.22
CA ILE A 124 -27.80 20.11 3.27
C ILE A 124 -27.10 19.82 4.61
N ALA A 125 -25.94 19.18 4.55
CA ALA A 125 -25.13 18.84 5.71
C ALA A 125 -24.60 20.08 6.44
#